data_AF-A0A5D3B4M2-F1
#
_entry.id   AF-A0A5D3B4M2-F1
#
_cell.length_a   1.000
_cell.length_b   1.000
_cell.length_c   1.000
_cell.angle_alpha   90.00
_cell.angle_beta   90.00
_cell.angle_gamma   90.00
#
_symmetry.space_group_name_H-M   'P 1'
#
loop_
_entity.id
_entity.type
_entity.pdbx_description
1 polymer ?
#
loop_
_entity_poly.entity_id
_entity_poly.type
_entity_poly.pdbx_seq_one_letter_code
_entity_poly.pdbx_strand_id
1 'polypeptide(L)'
;MRTFLVSALLPALLLSAATAHPHGLHQAAQHEKRQDDASPSSATSGSVPTGVALGVSLGLDDSSSTVTTSATSTTSTSDAVTTSYTPVSSLSFASVTAAPAITATSYTTLTNKIPDVLSRSNEIAVHSWELGTLINTLLEVYNPGLMPFGWDSGAVDDEEVPWNALEIARDTISHYDWTGAPNATTGQDISLYLDNSTTPQSHHSQALIGGDGALGDPVSLVPAVWLLAEYAQKDEVKSKLQLRDADDYAWAVGNQLDYLFNGPTSSNGTISQREASFELWADMGYMVSPSLAYLGLTTNSSDFLTKSLEQFTLESSALLETIHDVYLHILNWDASLWATGNGWMAYGLMRDLASVSSAGLDSAVGDYATNTKNTISGVFQGLFSQLDDDSLIPNYMHQSNATLAVGDTSGTALTVAAYYRFLKLAPELTNDNLTTLAEQAFDGVVAKIDDNGWVTHAVDPMGTYGWVVYPDDLTLHSPEAQAFAALMWKARTDYGQ
;
A
#
# COMPACT_ATOMS: atom_id res chain seq x y z
N MET A 1 50.67 -59.28 9.74
CA MET A 1 49.58 -60.27 9.82
C MET A 1 48.48 -59.79 8.88
N ARG A 2 48.34 -60.49 7.74
CA ARG A 2 47.30 -60.42 6.68
C ARG A 2 46.88 -59.06 6.08
N THR A 3 47.61 -58.73 5.01
CA THR A 3 47.24 -58.08 3.74
C THR A 3 46.00 -58.72 3.07
N PHE A 4 45.21 -57.95 2.30
CA PHE A 4 44.87 -58.23 0.88
C PHE A 4 44.14 -57.03 0.21
N LEU A 5 44.71 -56.56 -0.90
CA LEU A 5 44.06 -55.79 -1.97
C LEU A 5 43.13 -56.70 -2.79
N VAL A 6 42.15 -56.13 -3.52
CA VAL A 6 41.98 -56.27 -5.00
C VAL A 6 40.83 -55.39 -5.52
N SER A 7 41.09 -54.71 -6.63
CA SER A 7 40.21 -53.88 -7.47
C SER A 7 39.14 -54.63 -8.28
N ALA A 8 38.07 -53.92 -8.69
CA ALA A 8 37.40 -54.03 -10.00
C ALA A 8 36.47 -52.80 -10.17
N LEU A 9 36.76 -51.86 -11.08
CA LEU A 9 36.35 -51.77 -12.51
C LEU A 9 34.94 -51.17 -12.74
N LEU A 10 34.97 -50.02 -13.44
CA LEU A 10 33.90 -49.17 -13.99
C LEU A 10 33.01 -49.90 -15.04
N PRO A 11 31.83 -49.36 -15.42
CA PRO A 11 31.81 -48.40 -16.52
C PRO A 11 30.81 -47.24 -16.42
N ALA A 12 31.12 -46.22 -17.20
CA ALA A 12 30.34 -45.01 -17.48
C ALA A 12 29.03 -45.30 -18.22
N LEU A 13 28.03 -44.44 -17.99
CA LEU A 13 27.01 -44.11 -19.00
C LEU A 13 26.92 -42.59 -19.14
N LEU A 14 27.23 -42.14 -20.36
CA LEU A 14 26.87 -40.85 -20.92
C LEU A 14 25.37 -40.81 -21.20
N LEU A 15 24.71 -39.68 -20.91
CA LEU A 15 23.64 -39.19 -21.78
C LEU A 15 23.65 -37.65 -21.78
N SER A 16 23.72 -37.09 -22.97
CA SER A 16 23.73 -35.67 -23.27
C SER A 16 22.33 -35.11 -23.48
N ALA A 17 22.24 -33.79 -23.30
CA ALA A 17 21.34 -32.84 -23.96
C ALA A 17 19.86 -32.82 -23.53
N ALA A 18 19.41 -31.70 -22.97
CA ALA A 18 18.72 -30.68 -23.77
C ALA A 18 18.47 -29.42 -22.94
N THR A 19 18.88 -28.28 -23.50
CA THR A 19 18.48 -26.93 -23.14
C THR A 19 16.97 -26.75 -23.29
N ALA A 20 16.31 -26.18 -22.28
CA ALA A 20 14.94 -25.68 -22.41
C ALA A 20 14.83 -24.31 -21.72
N HIS A 21 14.64 -23.26 -22.53
CA HIS A 21 14.05 -22.00 -22.12
C HIS A 21 12.60 -22.21 -21.64
N PRO A 22 12.08 -21.33 -20.76
CA PRO A 22 10.66 -21.04 -20.74
C PRO A 22 10.43 -19.59 -21.17
N HIS A 23 9.93 -19.41 -22.40
CA HIS A 23 8.98 -18.36 -22.72
C HIS A 23 7.59 -19.00 -22.69
N GLY A 24 6.65 -18.39 -21.97
CA GLY A 24 5.26 -18.83 -21.96
C GLY A 24 4.42 -18.09 -20.94
N LEU A 25 3.94 -16.90 -21.35
CA LEU A 25 2.73 -16.25 -20.86
C LEU A 25 1.62 -17.27 -20.58
N HIS A 26 0.84 -17.12 -19.50
CA HIS A 26 -0.62 -17.31 -19.53
C HIS A 26 -1.29 -16.73 -18.28
N GLN A 27 -2.31 -15.90 -18.55
CA GLN A 27 -3.33 -15.41 -17.63
C GLN A 27 -3.89 -16.53 -16.76
N ALA A 28 -3.88 -16.34 -15.43
CA ALA A 28 -4.72 -17.12 -14.54
C ALA A 28 -6.14 -16.54 -14.60
N ALA A 29 -6.97 -17.13 -15.45
CA ALA A 29 -8.40 -16.91 -15.45
C ALA A 29 -8.99 -17.42 -14.13
N GLN A 30 -9.72 -16.53 -13.45
CA GLN A 30 -10.62 -16.85 -12.35
C GLN A 30 -11.58 -17.96 -12.78
N HIS A 31 -11.67 -19.03 -11.99
CA HIS A 31 -12.68 -20.06 -12.18
C HIS A 31 -13.67 -20.03 -11.02
N GLU A 32 -14.86 -19.47 -11.31
CA GLU A 32 -16.09 -19.65 -10.55
C GLU A 32 -16.35 -21.15 -10.28
N LYS A 33 -16.75 -21.46 -9.05
CA LYS A 33 -17.56 -22.66 -8.78
C LYS A 33 -18.73 -22.29 -7.88
N ARG A 34 -19.86 -21.98 -8.52
CA ARG A 34 -21.19 -22.08 -7.92
C ARG A 34 -21.45 -23.54 -7.57
N GLN A 35 -21.86 -23.79 -6.33
CA GLN A 35 -22.58 -25.00 -5.95
C GLN A 35 -24.05 -24.64 -5.76
N ASP A 36 -24.84 -24.86 -6.79
CA ASP A 36 -26.28 -25.07 -6.67
C ASP A 36 -26.51 -26.59 -6.65
N ASP A 37 -27.08 -27.09 -5.56
CA ASP A 37 -27.82 -28.35 -5.59
C ASP A 37 -29.11 -28.15 -4.80
N ALA A 38 -30.22 -28.08 -5.54
CA ALA A 38 -31.57 -28.10 -5.02
C ALA A 38 -32.12 -29.53 -5.05
N SER A 39 -32.90 -29.91 -4.02
CA SER A 39 -34.12 -30.71 -4.21
C SER A 39 -35.08 -30.62 -3.03
N PRO A 40 -36.40 -30.81 -3.26
CA PRO A 40 -37.45 -30.08 -2.55
C PRO A 40 -38.27 -30.94 -1.58
N SER A 41 -38.94 -30.32 -0.62
CA SER A 41 -40.13 -30.92 0.00
C SER A 41 -41.15 -29.86 0.43
N SER A 42 -42.40 -30.29 0.34
CA SER A 42 -43.66 -29.56 0.26
C SER A 42 -44.22 -28.94 1.55
N ALA A 43 -44.97 -27.85 1.34
CA ALA A 43 -46.24 -27.46 1.96
C ALA A 43 -46.30 -27.16 3.47
N THR A 44 -46.75 -25.94 3.83
CA THR A 44 -48.15 -25.71 4.29
C THR A 44 -48.45 -24.22 4.52
N SER A 45 -49.73 -23.91 4.39
CA SER A 45 -50.43 -22.62 4.46
C SER A 45 -50.41 -21.90 5.81
N GLY A 46 -50.44 -20.57 5.77
CA GLY A 46 -50.82 -19.71 6.90
C GLY A 46 -51.04 -18.26 6.47
N SER A 47 -52.18 -17.69 6.84
CA SER A 47 -52.81 -16.48 6.29
C SER A 47 -52.67 -15.23 7.17
N VAL A 48 -52.35 -14.06 6.56
CA VAL A 48 -52.92 -12.67 6.77
C VAL A 48 -52.69 -12.00 8.17
N PRO A 49 -52.69 -10.64 8.38
CA PRO A 49 -52.96 -9.48 7.50
C PRO A 49 -51.98 -8.26 7.50
N THR A 50 -51.95 -7.61 6.32
CA THR A 50 -52.16 -6.17 6.01
C THR A 50 -51.54 -5.02 6.84
N GLY A 51 -50.77 -4.17 6.14
CA GLY A 51 -50.47 -2.78 6.50
C GLY A 51 -50.33 -1.92 5.23
N VAL A 52 -51.28 -0.99 5.09
CA VAL A 52 -51.54 0.03 4.05
C VAL A 52 -50.31 0.70 3.41
N ALA A 53 -50.25 0.74 2.07
CA ALA A 53 -49.50 1.75 1.31
C ALA A 53 -50.33 2.26 0.12
N LEU A 54 -50.58 3.58 0.13
CA LEU A 54 -50.99 4.40 -1.02
C LEU A 54 -49.86 4.31 -2.07
N GLY A 55 -50.04 4.11 -3.37
CA GLY A 55 -51.11 4.55 -4.26
C GLY A 55 -50.56 5.65 -5.18
N VAL A 56 -49.83 5.29 -6.25
CA VAL A 56 -49.73 6.10 -7.48
C VAL A 56 -49.54 5.16 -8.68
N SER A 57 -50.51 5.21 -9.60
CA SER A 57 -50.52 4.57 -10.91
C SER A 57 -49.82 5.49 -11.91
N LEU A 58 -48.87 4.97 -12.69
CA LEU A 58 -48.42 5.60 -13.94
C LEU A 58 -48.31 4.54 -15.02
N GLY A 59 -48.99 4.85 -16.14
CA GLY A 59 -49.27 3.95 -17.23
C GLY A 59 -48.05 3.55 -18.05
N LEU A 60 -48.16 2.34 -18.57
CA LEU A 60 -47.37 1.81 -19.66
C LEU A 60 -47.84 2.47 -20.96
N ASP A 61 -46.96 3.19 -21.64
CA ASP A 61 -47.05 3.41 -23.08
C ASP A 61 -45.75 2.96 -23.71
N ASP A 62 -45.89 1.92 -24.54
CA ASP A 62 -44.88 1.29 -25.36
C ASP A 62 -44.71 2.10 -26.64
N SER A 63 -43.49 2.53 -26.94
CA SER A 63 -43.16 3.21 -28.20
C SER A 63 -41.70 2.97 -28.53
N SER A 64 -41.47 1.86 -29.24
CA SER A 64 -40.18 1.53 -29.84
C SER A 64 -39.75 2.63 -30.82
N SER A 65 -38.60 3.25 -30.57
CA SER A 65 -37.83 3.95 -31.60
C SER A 65 -36.39 3.47 -31.55
N THR A 66 -36.02 2.72 -32.58
CA THR A 66 -34.65 2.27 -32.85
C THR A 66 -33.81 3.46 -33.28
N VAL A 67 -32.97 3.96 -32.38
CA VAL A 67 -31.89 4.89 -32.72
C VAL A 67 -30.60 4.09 -32.87
N THR A 68 -30.12 4.01 -34.11
CA THR A 68 -28.83 3.44 -34.46
C THR A 68 -27.73 4.42 -34.06
N THR A 69 -27.10 4.24 -32.90
CA THR A 69 -25.86 4.95 -32.55
C THR A 69 -24.66 4.08 -32.88
N SER A 70 -24.01 4.39 -33.99
CA SER A 70 -22.67 3.93 -34.30
C SER A 70 -21.68 4.64 -33.37
N ALA A 71 -21.41 4.04 -32.21
CA ALA A 71 -20.29 4.39 -31.35
C ALA A 71 -19.06 3.61 -31.85
N THR A 72 -18.15 4.32 -32.52
CA THR A 72 -16.81 3.81 -32.80
C THR A 72 -16.06 3.77 -31.47
N SER A 73 -16.06 2.62 -30.82
CA SER A 73 -15.19 2.34 -29.68
C SER A 73 -13.77 2.21 -30.19
N THR A 74 -13.00 3.30 -30.16
CA THR A 74 -11.54 3.20 -30.18
C THR A 74 -11.10 2.73 -28.81
N THR A 75 -11.10 1.41 -28.60
CA THR A 75 -10.31 0.78 -27.56
C THR A 75 -8.85 0.99 -27.92
N SER A 76 -8.23 2.04 -27.38
CA SER A 76 -6.78 2.06 -27.23
C SER A 76 -6.44 0.96 -26.23
N THR A 77 -6.00 -0.19 -26.74
CA THR A 77 -5.23 -1.12 -25.94
C THR A 77 -3.95 -0.39 -25.54
N SER A 78 -3.94 0.28 -24.40
CA SER A 78 -2.68 0.67 -23.76
C SER A 78 -1.94 -0.63 -23.51
N ASP A 79 -0.78 -0.80 -24.14
CA ASP A 79 0.11 -1.89 -23.78
C ASP A 79 0.33 -1.81 -22.26
N ALA A 80 0.15 -2.94 -21.56
CA ALA A 80 0.29 -2.97 -20.11
C ALA A 80 1.69 -2.50 -19.73
N VAL A 81 1.77 -1.44 -18.92
CA VAL A 81 3.04 -0.95 -18.38
C VAL A 81 3.69 -2.11 -17.63
N THR A 82 4.93 -2.47 -18.00
CA THR A 82 5.61 -3.67 -17.48
C THR A 82 6.16 -3.42 -16.07
N THR A 83 6.01 -4.39 -15.17
CA THR A 83 6.51 -4.40 -13.77
C THR A 83 7.98 -4.80 -13.65
N SER A 84 8.84 -4.43 -14.60
CA SER A 84 10.24 -4.86 -14.57
C SER A 84 11.10 -3.93 -13.72
N TYR A 85 11.06 -4.11 -12.40
CA TYR A 85 12.08 -3.59 -11.48
C TYR A 85 13.10 -4.68 -11.12
N THR A 86 14.34 -4.28 -10.85
CA THR A 86 15.37 -5.18 -10.29
C THR A 86 15.97 -4.53 -9.04
N PRO A 87 15.97 -5.23 -7.89
CA PRO A 87 16.60 -4.77 -6.66
C PRO A 87 17.98 -4.15 -6.85
N VAL A 88 18.20 -2.99 -6.23
CA VAL A 88 19.49 -2.30 -6.30
C VAL A 88 20.46 -2.93 -5.30
N SER A 89 21.30 -3.84 -5.80
CA SER A 89 22.26 -4.60 -4.97
C SER A 89 23.38 -3.77 -4.31
N SER A 90 23.58 -2.52 -4.73
CA SER A 90 24.62 -1.63 -4.20
C SER A 90 24.17 -0.78 -3.01
N LEU A 91 22.91 -0.82 -2.62
CA LEU A 91 22.41 -0.01 -1.51
C LEU A 91 22.97 -0.50 -0.18
N SER A 92 23.28 0.47 0.70
CA SER A 92 23.67 0.22 2.08
C SER A 92 22.82 1.07 3.00
N PHE A 93 22.35 0.48 4.09
CA PHE A 93 21.50 1.13 5.08
C PHE A 93 22.32 1.42 6.34
N ALA A 94 22.36 2.68 6.76
CA ALA A 94 23.14 3.10 7.92
C ALA A 94 22.48 2.63 9.23
N SER A 95 23.27 2.45 10.29
CA SER A 95 22.72 2.21 11.61
C SER A 95 21.81 3.35 12.04
N VAL A 96 20.67 3.02 12.61
CA VAL A 96 19.69 3.99 13.10
C VAL A 96 19.92 4.36 14.56
N THR A 97 19.39 5.52 14.97
CA THR A 97 19.57 6.03 16.34
C THR A 97 18.39 5.64 17.22
N ALA A 98 18.66 4.94 18.32
CA ALA A 98 17.67 4.62 19.34
C ALA A 98 17.16 5.86 20.08
N ALA A 99 15.88 5.89 20.47
CA ALA A 99 15.36 6.80 21.47
C ALA A 99 15.90 6.41 22.86
N PRO A 100 16.72 7.23 23.53
CA PRO A 100 17.39 6.84 24.78
C PRO A 100 16.43 6.55 25.96
N ALA A 101 15.19 7.04 25.89
CA ALA A 101 14.18 6.82 26.90
C ALA A 101 13.58 5.40 26.86
N ILE A 102 13.64 4.72 25.71
CA ILE A 102 13.02 3.41 25.53
C ILE A 102 14.04 2.32 25.86
N THR A 103 13.85 1.66 27.00
CA THR A 103 14.77 0.62 27.50
C THR A 103 14.30 -0.81 27.23
N ALA A 104 13.18 -0.98 26.52
CA ALA A 104 12.66 -2.30 26.20
C ALA A 104 13.65 -3.11 25.34
N THR A 105 13.83 -4.38 25.68
CA THR A 105 14.75 -5.28 24.95
C THR A 105 14.32 -5.45 23.51
N SER A 106 13.02 -5.64 23.25
CA SER A 106 12.46 -5.76 21.91
C SER A 106 12.77 -4.53 21.04
N TYR A 107 12.59 -3.32 21.59
CA TYR A 107 12.94 -2.07 20.91
C TYR A 107 14.42 -2.01 20.54
N THR A 108 15.30 -2.35 21.49
CA THR A 108 16.76 -2.35 21.25
C THR A 108 17.14 -3.40 20.20
N THR A 109 16.54 -4.58 20.26
CA THR A 109 16.72 -5.65 19.26
C THR A 109 16.31 -5.18 17.87
N LEU A 110 15.11 -4.60 17.73
CA LEU A 110 14.63 -4.12 16.44
C LEU A 110 15.49 -2.98 15.91
N THR A 111 15.87 -2.02 16.76
CA THR A 111 16.76 -0.91 16.40
C THR A 111 18.05 -1.41 15.75
N ASN A 112 18.67 -2.45 16.33
CA ASN A 112 19.90 -3.02 15.78
C ASN A 112 19.68 -3.79 14.47
N LYS A 113 18.46 -4.30 14.23
CA LYS A 113 18.11 -5.07 13.02
C LYS A 113 17.58 -4.22 11.87
N ILE A 114 17.26 -2.94 12.08
CA ILE A 114 16.69 -2.08 11.01
C ILE A 114 17.51 -2.06 9.72
N PRO A 115 18.86 -1.94 9.74
CA PRO A 115 19.63 -1.99 8.50
C PRO A 115 19.45 -3.30 7.72
N ASP A 116 19.43 -4.44 8.43
CA ASP A 116 19.26 -5.76 7.81
C ASP A 116 17.83 -5.95 7.30
N VAL A 117 16.82 -5.55 8.08
CA VAL A 117 15.40 -5.58 7.69
C VAL A 117 15.16 -4.77 6.40
N LEU A 118 15.72 -3.56 6.31
CA LEU A 118 15.62 -2.73 5.11
C LEU A 118 16.42 -3.28 3.93
N SER A 119 17.58 -3.90 4.19
CA SER A 119 18.32 -4.64 3.17
C SER A 119 17.47 -5.76 2.57
N ARG A 120 16.81 -6.54 3.42
CA ARG A 120 15.90 -7.59 2.98
C ARG A 120 14.70 -7.05 2.22
N SER A 121 14.08 -5.96 2.68
CA SER A 121 12.97 -5.32 1.96
C SER A 121 13.36 -4.96 0.52
N ASN A 122 14.54 -4.34 0.33
CA ASN A 122 15.06 -4.01 -1.00
C ASN A 122 15.34 -5.26 -1.87
N GLU A 123 15.77 -6.39 -1.28
CA GLU A 123 16.05 -7.63 -2.02
C GLU A 123 14.80 -8.25 -2.68
N ILE A 124 13.60 -7.97 -2.15
CA ILE A 124 12.36 -8.66 -2.56
C ILE A 124 11.23 -7.75 -3.03
N ALA A 125 11.29 -6.43 -2.80
CA ALA A 125 10.29 -5.50 -3.31
C ALA A 125 10.42 -5.35 -4.83
N VAL A 126 9.35 -5.68 -5.57
CA VAL A 126 9.34 -5.62 -7.04
C VAL A 126 8.04 -5.09 -7.63
N HIS A 127 6.94 -5.11 -6.86
CA HIS A 127 5.66 -4.56 -7.28
C HIS A 127 5.50 -3.10 -6.89
N SER A 128 4.60 -2.40 -7.57
CA SER A 128 4.47 -0.94 -7.45
C SER A 128 4.16 -0.47 -6.03
N TRP A 129 3.25 -1.14 -5.32
CA TRP A 129 2.92 -0.83 -3.92
C TRP A 129 4.04 -1.20 -2.94
N GLU A 130 4.77 -2.29 -3.20
CA GLU A 130 5.91 -2.72 -2.40
C GLU A 130 7.05 -1.68 -2.50
N LEU A 131 7.33 -1.21 -3.73
CA LEU A 131 8.35 -0.21 -4.00
C LEU A 131 7.97 1.16 -3.43
N GLY A 132 6.73 1.59 -3.63
CA GLY A 132 6.22 2.82 -3.02
C GLY A 132 6.32 2.77 -1.49
N THR A 133 5.98 1.64 -0.89
CA THR A 133 6.06 1.44 0.56
C THR A 133 7.48 1.41 1.07
N LEU A 134 8.39 0.68 0.41
CA LEU A 134 9.81 0.68 0.72
C LEU A 134 10.39 2.10 0.68
N ILE A 135 10.17 2.84 -0.41
CA ILE A 135 10.72 4.19 -0.56
C ILE A 135 10.16 5.12 0.54
N ASN A 136 8.85 5.11 0.77
CA ASN A 136 8.24 5.90 1.84
C ASN A 136 8.81 5.54 3.23
N THR A 137 9.06 4.25 3.48
CA THR A 137 9.69 3.77 4.72
C THR A 137 11.11 4.28 4.87
N LEU A 138 11.92 4.23 3.81
CA LEU A 138 13.29 4.74 3.82
C LEU A 138 13.32 6.24 4.11
N LEU A 139 12.41 7.01 3.49
CA LEU A 139 12.28 8.43 3.73
C LEU A 139 11.84 8.71 5.17
N GLU A 140 10.86 7.99 5.71
CA GLU A 140 10.47 8.17 7.12
C GLU A 140 11.58 7.82 8.10
N VAL A 141 12.38 6.78 7.82
CA VAL A 141 13.47 6.33 8.71
C VAL A 141 14.68 7.26 8.66
N TYR A 142 15.16 7.61 7.47
CA TYR A 142 16.44 8.32 7.29
C TYR A 142 16.28 9.80 6.98
N ASN A 143 15.18 10.21 6.34
CA ASN A 143 14.97 11.59 5.90
C ASN A 143 13.60 12.12 6.36
N PRO A 144 13.28 12.05 7.68
CA PRO A 144 11.93 12.34 8.18
C PRO A 144 11.45 13.76 7.88
N GLY A 145 12.37 14.71 7.67
CA GLY A 145 12.07 16.08 7.22
C GLY A 145 11.30 16.15 5.90
N LEU A 146 11.46 15.15 5.03
CA LEU A 146 10.79 15.06 3.74
C LEU A 146 9.41 14.39 3.84
N MET A 147 9.02 13.88 5.00
CA MET A 147 7.80 13.07 5.16
C MET A 147 6.81 13.69 6.17
N PRO A 148 5.49 13.43 6.06
CA PRO A 148 4.48 14.14 6.84
C PRO A 148 4.69 14.17 8.36
N PHE A 149 5.22 13.10 8.97
CA PHE A 149 5.39 13.03 10.42
C PHE A 149 6.57 13.85 10.97
N GLY A 150 7.53 14.20 10.11
CA GLY A 150 8.70 15.00 10.46
C GLY A 150 8.84 16.24 9.60
N TRP A 151 7.78 16.61 8.87
CA TRP A 151 7.82 17.57 7.77
C TRP A 151 8.53 18.87 8.12
N ASP A 152 9.48 19.23 7.26
CA ASP A 152 10.15 20.52 7.25
C ASP A 152 10.13 21.05 5.81
N SER A 153 9.48 22.20 5.61
CA SER A 153 9.38 22.84 4.29
C SER A 153 10.74 23.20 3.67
N GLY A 154 11.81 23.27 4.49
CA GLY A 154 13.18 23.52 4.02
C GLY A 154 13.99 22.25 3.73
N ALA A 155 13.48 21.05 4.05
CA ALA A 155 14.26 19.81 3.96
C ALA A 155 14.72 19.47 2.52
N VAL A 156 13.97 19.90 1.50
CA VAL A 156 14.39 19.76 0.10
C VAL A 156 15.55 20.69 -0.24
N ASP A 157 15.70 21.84 0.42
CA ASP A 157 16.77 22.80 0.17
C ASP A 157 18.07 22.47 0.92
N ASP A 158 18.00 21.56 1.90
CA ASP A 158 19.15 21.13 2.70
C ASP A 158 20.20 20.36 1.86
N GLU A 159 21.42 20.22 2.42
CA GLU A 159 22.52 19.47 1.81
C GLU A 159 22.32 17.94 1.86
N GLU A 160 21.41 17.46 2.72
CA GLU A 160 21.14 16.03 2.85
C GLU A 160 20.29 15.53 1.68
N VAL A 161 20.83 14.60 0.90
CA VAL A 161 20.16 14.00 -0.26
C VAL A 161 19.76 12.56 0.08
N PRO A 162 18.48 12.17 -0.11
CA PRO A 162 18.00 10.81 0.19
C PRO A 162 18.41 9.82 -0.93
N TRP A 163 19.71 9.58 -1.08
CA TRP A 163 20.28 8.84 -2.22
C TRP A 163 19.63 7.49 -2.48
N ASN A 164 19.44 6.66 -1.45
CA ASN A 164 18.84 5.32 -1.61
C ASN A 164 17.40 5.43 -2.13
N ALA A 165 16.60 6.35 -1.59
CA ALA A 165 15.21 6.53 -2.00
C ALA A 165 15.11 7.02 -3.46
N LEU A 166 15.92 8.01 -3.85
CA LEU A 166 15.92 8.54 -5.23
C LEU A 166 16.45 7.51 -6.23
N GLU A 167 17.44 6.71 -5.86
CA GLU A 167 17.96 5.62 -6.69
C GLU A 167 16.90 4.56 -6.97
N ILE A 168 16.21 4.07 -5.93
CA ILE A 168 15.10 3.11 -6.09
C ILE A 168 13.98 3.74 -6.92
N ALA A 169 13.59 4.99 -6.63
CA ALA A 169 12.52 5.68 -7.36
C ALA A 169 12.83 5.80 -8.85
N ARG A 170 14.05 6.24 -9.20
CA ARG A 170 14.51 6.37 -10.59
C ARG A 170 14.48 5.02 -11.31
N ASP A 171 14.99 3.97 -10.67
CA ASP A 171 15.07 2.64 -11.27
C ASP A 171 13.69 1.97 -11.37
N THR A 172 12.78 2.27 -10.45
CA THR A 172 11.38 1.82 -10.50
C THR A 172 10.68 2.31 -11.77
N ILE A 173 10.88 3.57 -12.16
CA ILE A 173 10.25 4.16 -13.35
C ILE A 173 11.15 4.14 -14.59
N SER A 174 12.18 3.29 -14.64
CA SER A 174 13.12 3.22 -15.77
C SER A 174 12.47 2.82 -17.09
N HIS A 175 11.33 2.14 -17.03
CA HIS A 175 10.53 1.70 -18.17
C HIS A 175 9.32 2.59 -18.48
N TYR A 176 9.16 3.70 -17.76
CA TYR A 176 8.11 4.67 -18.04
C TYR A 176 8.23 5.24 -19.47
N ASP A 177 7.11 5.40 -20.17
CA ASP A 177 7.11 5.98 -21.51
C ASP A 177 7.18 7.51 -21.45
N TRP A 178 8.36 8.04 -21.73
CA TRP A 178 8.66 9.48 -21.77
C TRP A 178 8.26 10.16 -23.10
N THR A 179 7.54 9.46 -23.98
CA THR A 179 7.07 10.05 -25.25
C THR A 179 6.15 11.23 -24.98
N GLY A 180 6.53 12.41 -25.47
CA GLY A 180 5.78 13.65 -25.25
C GLY A 180 6.15 14.40 -23.97
N ALA A 181 7.15 13.93 -23.22
CA ALA A 181 7.65 14.63 -22.04
C ALA A 181 8.17 16.05 -22.39
N PRO A 182 8.09 17.01 -21.46
CA PRO A 182 8.53 18.38 -21.66
C PRO A 182 9.98 18.55 -22.17
N ASN A 183 10.92 17.75 -21.65
CA ASN A 183 12.37 17.86 -21.88
C ASN A 183 12.91 19.30 -21.70
N ALA A 184 12.43 20.05 -20.70
CA ALA A 184 12.77 21.46 -20.53
C ALA A 184 13.30 21.79 -19.12
N THR A 185 14.57 22.19 -19.03
CA THR A 185 15.07 22.79 -17.78
C THR A 185 14.60 24.24 -17.67
N THR A 186 13.34 24.49 -17.29
CA THR A 186 12.85 25.84 -17.03
C THR A 186 12.56 26.04 -15.55
N GLY A 187 12.99 27.18 -14.98
CA GLY A 187 12.66 27.62 -13.61
C GLY A 187 11.19 28.03 -13.46
N GLN A 188 10.30 27.28 -14.09
CA GLN A 188 8.86 27.31 -13.89
C GLN A 188 8.56 26.59 -12.58
N ASP A 189 7.42 26.93 -11.99
CA ASP A 189 6.86 26.17 -10.88
C ASP A 189 6.48 24.78 -11.39
N ILE A 190 7.19 23.75 -10.94
CA ILE A 190 6.97 22.36 -11.38
C ILE A 190 5.59 21.83 -10.97
N SER A 191 4.91 22.46 -10.01
CA SER A 191 3.53 22.09 -9.62
C SER A 191 2.51 22.33 -10.74
N LEU A 192 2.82 23.19 -11.72
CA LEU A 192 1.97 23.43 -12.88
C LEU A 192 1.74 22.16 -13.70
N TYR A 193 2.67 21.20 -13.67
CA TYR A 193 2.60 19.94 -14.39
C TYR A 193 1.72 18.88 -13.68
N LEU A 194 1.14 19.18 -12.52
CA LEU A 194 0.25 18.25 -11.82
C LEU A 194 -1.20 18.31 -12.33
N ASP A 195 -1.61 19.42 -12.93
CA ASP A 195 -2.99 19.66 -13.36
C ASP A 195 -3.04 19.92 -14.87
N ASN A 196 -3.87 19.14 -15.58
CA ASN A 196 -4.05 19.24 -17.03
C ASN A 196 -4.57 20.62 -17.50
N SER A 197 -5.19 21.41 -16.62
CA SER A 197 -5.66 22.76 -16.91
C SER A 197 -4.58 23.84 -16.82
N THR A 198 -3.49 23.57 -16.09
CA THR A 198 -2.35 24.49 -15.89
C THR A 198 -1.08 24.04 -16.58
N THR A 199 -0.99 22.75 -16.96
CA THR A 199 0.23 22.13 -17.45
C THR A 199 0.75 22.81 -18.72
N PRO A 200 2.04 23.19 -18.77
CA PRO A 200 2.68 23.70 -20.00
C PRO A 200 2.78 22.66 -21.11
N GLN A 201 2.68 21.38 -20.77
CA GLN A 201 2.81 20.25 -21.69
C GLN A 201 1.65 19.29 -21.48
N SER A 202 0.89 19.02 -22.55
CA SER A 202 -0.28 18.13 -22.46
C SER A 202 0.06 16.79 -21.82
N HIS A 203 -0.83 16.32 -20.94
CA HIS A 203 -0.69 15.02 -20.31
C HIS A 203 -1.02 13.87 -21.25
N HIS A 204 -0.43 12.73 -20.94
CA HIS A 204 -0.75 11.42 -21.49
C HIS A 204 -1.10 10.51 -20.31
N SER A 205 -2.40 10.29 -20.07
CA SER A 205 -2.89 9.44 -18.97
C SER A 205 -2.23 8.06 -18.99
N GLN A 206 -1.36 7.80 -18.02
CA GLN A 206 -0.62 6.54 -17.87
C GLN A 206 -0.10 6.37 -16.43
N ALA A 207 0.02 5.12 -15.98
CA ALA A 207 0.62 4.81 -14.68
C ALA A 207 2.15 4.96 -14.70
N LEU A 208 2.75 5.27 -13.54
CA LEU A 208 4.21 5.37 -13.35
C LEU A 208 4.94 4.04 -13.60
N ILE A 209 4.28 2.94 -13.26
CA ILE A 209 4.72 1.56 -13.45
C ILE A 209 3.46 0.68 -13.51
N GLY A 210 3.58 -0.57 -13.97
CA GLY A 210 2.49 -1.54 -13.92
C GLY A 210 1.94 -1.74 -12.51
N GLY A 211 0.61 -1.78 -12.40
CA GLY A 211 -0.11 -1.98 -11.14
C GLY A 211 -0.76 -3.36 -10.99
N ASP A 212 -0.43 -4.35 -11.83
CA ASP A 212 -1.09 -5.67 -11.82
C ASP A 212 -2.64 -5.61 -11.88
N GLY A 213 -3.12 -4.60 -12.63
CA GLY A 213 -4.53 -4.26 -12.83
C GLY A 213 -5.15 -3.42 -11.70
N ALA A 214 -4.37 -3.02 -10.71
CA ALA A 214 -4.73 -1.99 -9.74
C ALA A 214 -4.46 -0.59 -10.31
N LEU A 215 -5.46 0.27 -10.16
CA LEU A 215 -5.40 1.70 -10.41
C LEU A 215 -4.61 2.44 -9.31
N GLY A 216 -4.74 1.96 -8.06
CA GLY A 216 -4.19 2.60 -6.87
C GLY A 216 -2.72 2.29 -6.61
N ASP A 217 -2.25 1.07 -6.89
CA ASP A 217 -0.92 0.63 -6.44
C ASP A 217 0.24 1.48 -6.99
N PRO A 218 0.25 1.86 -8.29
CA PRO A 218 1.27 2.78 -8.82
C PRO A 218 1.25 4.17 -8.17
N VAL A 219 0.13 4.59 -7.56
CA VAL A 219 0.00 5.90 -6.90
C VAL A 219 0.87 5.98 -5.65
N SER A 220 1.18 4.87 -5.00
CA SER A 220 2.08 4.82 -3.84
C SER A 220 3.50 5.38 -4.11
N LEU A 221 3.90 5.47 -5.40
CA LEU A 221 5.17 6.03 -5.87
C LEU A 221 5.12 7.54 -6.10
N VAL A 222 3.94 8.17 -6.07
CA VAL A 222 3.80 9.61 -6.30
C VAL A 222 4.71 10.45 -5.39
N PRO A 223 4.81 10.20 -4.07
CA PRO A 223 5.74 10.94 -3.22
C PRO A 223 7.20 10.84 -3.69
N ALA A 224 7.62 9.64 -4.11
CA ALA A 224 8.98 9.37 -4.54
C ALA A 224 9.32 10.03 -5.88
N VAL A 225 8.41 9.98 -6.85
CA VAL A 225 8.60 10.59 -8.17
C VAL A 225 8.49 12.13 -8.08
N TRP A 226 7.64 12.65 -7.20
CA TRP A 226 7.65 14.08 -6.89
C TRP A 226 9.00 14.53 -6.30
N LEU A 227 9.60 13.74 -5.40
CA LEU A 227 10.95 14.02 -4.90
C LEU A 227 12.01 13.94 -5.99
N LEU A 228 11.88 13.05 -6.98
CA LEU A 228 12.77 13.08 -8.16
C LEU A 228 12.67 14.42 -8.90
N ALA A 229 11.46 14.98 -9.07
CA ALA A 229 11.27 16.29 -9.68
C ALA A 229 11.97 17.39 -8.88
N GLU A 230 11.72 17.44 -7.56
CA GLU A 230 12.34 18.41 -6.65
C GLU A 230 13.87 18.35 -6.69
N TYR A 231 14.45 17.15 -6.53
CA TYR A 231 15.90 16.96 -6.48
C TYR A 231 16.58 17.06 -7.85
N ALA A 232 15.86 16.82 -8.96
CA ALA A 232 16.39 17.04 -10.30
C ALA A 232 16.65 18.52 -10.61
N GLN A 233 16.13 19.45 -9.81
CA GLN A 233 16.49 20.88 -9.87
C GLN A 233 17.91 21.15 -9.36
N LYS A 234 18.52 20.21 -8.60
CA LYS A 234 19.90 20.31 -8.11
C LYS A 234 20.85 19.65 -9.10
N ASP A 235 21.67 20.45 -9.79
CA ASP A 235 22.62 19.98 -10.81
C ASP A 235 23.52 18.81 -10.34
N GLU A 236 24.00 18.86 -9.08
CA GLU A 236 24.82 17.80 -8.51
C GLU A 236 24.07 16.46 -8.42
N VAL A 237 22.84 16.49 -7.91
CA VAL A 237 22.01 15.30 -7.73
C VAL A 237 21.61 14.73 -9.10
N LYS A 238 21.15 15.61 -10.00
CA LYS A 238 20.82 15.25 -11.38
C LYS A 238 22.01 14.59 -12.09
N SER A 239 23.20 15.18 -12.00
CA SER A 239 24.40 14.63 -12.64
C SER A 239 24.82 13.30 -12.03
N LYS A 240 24.75 13.14 -10.71
CA LYS A 240 25.23 11.94 -10.01
C LYS A 240 24.31 10.75 -10.21
N LEU A 241 22.99 10.97 -10.18
CA LEU A 241 21.99 9.93 -10.40
C LEU A 241 21.56 9.80 -11.86
N GLN A 242 22.08 10.63 -12.77
CA GLN A 242 21.73 10.67 -14.19
C GLN A 242 20.21 10.87 -14.39
N LEU A 243 19.64 11.80 -13.62
CA LEU A 243 18.20 12.07 -13.64
C LEU A 243 17.80 12.80 -14.92
N ARG A 244 16.52 12.64 -15.28
CA ARG A 244 15.84 13.49 -16.27
C ARG A 244 15.66 14.92 -15.75
N ASP A 245 15.08 15.79 -16.56
CA ASP A 245 14.70 17.13 -16.11
C ASP A 245 13.59 17.07 -15.04
N ALA A 246 13.53 18.09 -14.18
CA ALA A 246 12.56 18.16 -13.09
C ALA A 246 11.11 18.18 -13.59
N ASP A 247 10.86 18.87 -14.69
CA ASP A 247 9.54 18.97 -15.33
C ASP A 247 9.09 17.64 -15.94
N ASP A 248 10.00 16.81 -16.46
CA ASP A 248 9.68 15.45 -16.90
C ASP A 248 9.06 14.64 -15.75
N TYR A 249 9.70 14.62 -14.57
CA TYR A 249 9.18 13.87 -13.42
C TYR A 249 7.87 14.45 -12.89
N ALA A 250 7.74 15.78 -12.81
CA ALA A 250 6.50 16.43 -12.40
C ALA A 250 5.35 16.11 -13.38
N TRP A 251 5.62 16.13 -14.68
CA TRP A 251 4.69 15.72 -15.73
C TRP A 251 4.31 14.24 -15.63
N ALA A 252 5.24 13.35 -15.28
CA ALA A 252 4.94 11.94 -15.04
C ALA A 252 3.99 11.75 -13.84
N VAL A 253 4.13 12.54 -12.78
CA VAL A 253 3.17 12.57 -11.68
C VAL A 253 1.79 13.06 -12.16
N GLY A 254 1.74 14.14 -12.96
CA GLY A 254 0.50 14.62 -13.57
C GLY A 254 -0.21 13.57 -14.42
N ASN A 255 0.53 12.82 -15.24
CA ASN A 255 0.01 11.70 -16.03
C ASN A 255 -0.58 10.58 -15.16
N GLN A 256 0.05 10.26 -14.03
CA GLN A 256 -0.43 9.26 -13.07
C GLN A 256 -1.71 9.74 -12.35
N LEU A 257 -1.80 11.03 -12.02
CA LEU A 257 -3.02 11.61 -11.45
C LEU A 257 -4.17 11.58 -12.46
N ASP A 258 -3.91 11.93 -13.72
CA ASP A 258 -4.90 11.79 -14.78
C ASP A 258 -5.32 10.33 -14.98
N TYR A 259 -4.38 9.38 -14.90
CA TYR A 259 -4.69 7.95 -14.95
C TYR A 259 -5.64 7.53 -13.82
N LEU A 260 -5.32 7.93 -12.58
CA LEU A 260 -6.13 7.69 -11.39
C LEU A 260 -7.54 8.30 -11.51
N PHE A 261 -7.64 9.59 -11.84
CA PHE A 261 -8.91 10.31 -11.82
C PHE A 261 -9.80 10.02 -13.02
N ASN A 262 -9.25 9.50 -14.13
CA ASN A 262 -10.04 9.02 -15.27
C ASN A 262 -10.49 7.56 -15.10
N GLY A 263 -10.02 6.85 -14.06
CA GLY A 263 -10.39 5.47 -13.79
C GLY A 263 -11.82 5.28 -13.28
N PRO A 264 -12.25 4.03 -13.03
CA PRO A 264 -13.59 3.75 -12.52
C PRO A 264 -13.85 4.42 -11.16
N THR A 265 -15.06 4.96 -11.01
CA THR A 265 -15.53 5.56 -9.76
C THR A 265 -16.95 5.08 -9.43
N SER A 266 -17.30 5.10 -8.15
CA SER A 266 -18.68 4.91 -7.70
C SER A 266 -19.54 6.15 -7.97
N SER A 267 -20.85 6.03 -7.78
CA SER A 267 -21.79 7.14 -7.94
C SER A 267 -21.57 8.32 -6.99
N ASN A 268 -20.92 8.10 -5.84
CA ASN A 268 -20.52 9.14 -4.89
C ASN A 268 -19.06 9.60 -5.08
N GLY A 269 -18.38 9.18 -6.16
CA GLY A 269 -17.03 9.65 -6.49
C GLY A 269 -15.90 8.97 -5.72
N THR A 270 -16.14 7.81 -5.11
CA THR A 270 -15.05 6.98 -4.55
C THR A 270 -14.24 6.40 -5.70
N ILE A 271 -12.92 6.52 -5.63
CA ILE A 271 -12.00 5.96 -6.61
C ILE A 271 -11.92 4.44 -6.44
N SER A 272 -11.86 3.71 -7.55
CA SER A 272 -11.69 2.26 -7.56
C SER A 272 -10.26 1.84 -7.25
N GLN A 273 -10.08 0.66 -6.63
CA GLN A 273 -8.79 -0.02 -6.57
C GLN A 273 -8.38 -0.54 -7.94
N ARG A 274 -9.34 -0.99 -8.76
CA ARG A 274 -9.09 -1.69 -10.02
C ARG A 274 -9.27 -0.76 -11.21
N GLU A 275 -8.39 -0.89 -12.20
CA GLU A 275 -8.41 -0.06 -13.41
C GLU A 275 -9.53 -0.46 -14.39
N ALA A 276 -9.92 -1.74 -14.40
CA ALA A 276 -10.86 -2.30 -15.38
C ALA A 276 -12.33 -2.30 -14.92
N SER A 277 -12.56 -2.23 -13.61
CA SER A 277 -13.90 -2.28 -13.00
C SER A 277 -13.86 -1.58 -11.65
N PHE A 278 -15.04 -1.18 -11.15
CA PHE A 278 -15.11 -0.58 -9.81
C PHE A 278 -15.02 -1.66 -8.72
N GLU A 279 -14.00 -1.58 -7.86
CA GLU A 279 -13.84 -2.40 -6.66
C GLU A 279 -13.18 -1.60 -5.53
N LEU A 280 -13.52 -1.92 -4.29
CA LEU A 280 -12.93 -1.32 -3.09
C LEU A 280 -12.18 -2.38 -2.28
N TRP A 281 -10.92 -2.09 -2.00
CA TRP A 281 -9.98 -2.94 -1.28
C TRP A 281 -9.32 -2.05 -0.23
N ALA A 282 -9.18 -2.53 1.01
CA ALA A 282 -8.58 -1.75 2.11
C ALA A 282 -7.13 -1.30 1.85
N ASP A 283 -6.44 -1.96 0.92
CA ASP A 283 -5.10 -1.65 0.45
C ASP A 283 -4.98 -0.20 -0.06
N MET A 284 -6.01 0.31 -0.76
CA MET A 284 -5.96 1.63 -1.40
C MET A 284 -5.84 2.77 -0.36
N GLY A 285 -6.27 2.53 0.88
CA GLY A 285 -6.17 3.46 2.00
C GLY A 285 -4.75 3.95 2.25
N TYR A 286 -3.73 3.14 1.90
CA TYR A 286 -2.32 3.57 1.95
C TYR A 286 -1.79 4.09 0.61
N MET A 287 -2.33 3.67 -0.52
CA MET A 287 -1.75 3.98 -1.83
C MET A 287 -2.21 5.35 -2.34
N VAL A 288 -3.52 5.62 -2.25
CA VAL A 288 -4.15 6.77 -2.93
C VAL A 288 -4.20 7.98 -2.02
N SER A 289 -4.95 7.89 -0.91
CA SER A 289 -5.22 9.04 -0.03
C SER A 289 -3.93 9.74 0.45
N PRO A 290 -2.96 9.05 1.06
CA PRO A 290 -1.75 9.72 1.58
C PRO A 290 -0.79 10.21 0.50
N SER A 291 -0.88 9.68 -0.72
CA SER A 291 -0.13 10.23 -1.87
C SER A 291 -0.70 11.56 -2.33
N LEU A 292 -2.03 11.71 -2.31
CA LEU A 292 -2.68 13.01 -2.53
C LEU A 292 -2.37 13.97 -1.39
N ALA A 293 -2.43 13.51 -0.13
CA ALA A 293 -2.11 14.33 1.03
C ALA A 293 -0.66 14.85 0.97
N TYR A 294 0.28 13.99 0.56
CA TYR A 294 1.68 14.35 0.36
C TYR A 294 1.85 15.45 -0.70
N LEU A 295 1.23 15.30 -1.88
CA LEU A 295 1.26 16.36 -2.90
C LEU A 295 0.65 17.65 -2.37
N GLY A 296 -0.45 17.57 -1.64
CA GLY A 296 -1.08 18.73 -1.04
C GLY A 296 -0.18 19.43 -0.02
N LEU A 297 0.56 18.67 0.78
CA LEU A 297 1.55 19.20 1.72
C LEU A 297 2.73 19.87 1.00
N THR A 298 3.32 19.22 0.01
CA THR A 298 4.54 19.71 -0.68
C THR A 298 4.27 20.87 -1.61
N THR A 299 3.07 20.94 -2.19
CA THR A 299 2.65 22.02 -3.12
C THR A 299 1.78 23.07 -2.47
N ASN A 300 1.52 22.97 -1.15
CA ASN A 300 0.61 23.84 -0.42
C ASN A 300 -0.80 23.91 -1.06
N SER A 301 -1.30 22.77 -1.54
CA SER A 301 -2.60 22.63 -2.19
C SER A 301 -3.65 22.12 -1.20
N SER A 302 -4.58 23.02 -0.81
CA SER A 302 -5.74 22.66 0.01
C SER A 302 -6.67 21.66 -0.67
N ASP A 303 -6.71 21.66 -2.01
CA ASP A 303 -7.60 20.80 -2.78
C ASP A 303 -7.13 19.34 -2.70
N PHE A 304 -5.83 19.09 -2.83
CA PHE A 304 -5.27 17.75 -2.63
C PHE A 304 -5.41 17.27 -1.19
N LEU A 305 -5.17 18.14 -0.20
CA LEU A 305 -5.35 17.80 1.22
C LEU A 305 -6.82 17.48 1.55
N THR A 306 -7.77 18.27 1.04
CA THR A 306 -9.20 18.00 1.23
C THR A 306 -9.61 16.71 0.54
N LYS A 307 -9.17 16.51 -0.71
CA LYS A 307 -9.49 15.32 -1.51
C LYS A 307 -8.93 14.03 -0.90
N SER A 308 -7.78 14.07 -0.23
CA SER A 308 -7.24 12.91 0.50
C SER A 308 -8.23 12.42 1.56
N LEU A 309 -8.54 13.26 2.56
CA LEU A 309 -9.48 12.91 3.62
C LEU A 309 -10.90 12.60 3.12
N GLU A 310 -11.35 13.25 2.05
CA GLU A 310 -12.62 12.90 1.40
C GLU A 310 -12.60 11.45 0.89
N GLN A 311 -11.57 11.07 0.11
CA GLN A 311 -11.46 9.72 -0.43
C GLN A 311 -11.31 8.67 0.68
N PHE A 312 -10.46 8.94 1.68
CA PHE A 312 -10.35 8.05 2.85
C PHE A 312 -11.70 7.89 3.56
N THR A 313 -12.46 8.98 3.76
CA THR A 313 -13.76 8.92 4.42
C THR A 313 -14.77 8.07 3.64
N LEU A 314 -14.80 8.23 2.32
CA LEU A 314 -15.68 7.46 1.44
C LEU A 314 -15.34 5.97 1.45
N GLU A 315 -14.05 5.64 1.35
CA GLU A 315 -13.54 4.27 1.41
C GLU A 315 -13.80 3.64 2.78
N SER A 316 -13.39 4.31 3.86
CA SER A 316 -13.62 3.89 5.24
C SER A 316 -15.10 3.61 5.50
N SER A 317 -16.00 4.47 5.01
CA SER A 317 -17.44 4.28 5.20
C SER A 317 -17.98 3.06 4.46
N ALA A 318 -17.39 2.71 3.32
CA ALA A 318 -17.80 1.55 2.52
C ALA A 318 -17.24 0.23 3.05
N LEU A 319 -16.02 0.24 3.60
CA LEU A 319 -15.32 -0.96 4.07
C LEU A 319 -15.51 -1.25 5.56
N LEU A 320 -15.94 -0.29 6.38
CA LEU A 320 -16.08 -0.51 7.83
C LEU A 320 -17.22 -1.49 8.15
N GLU A 321 -16.87 -2.61 8.77
CA GLU A 321 -17.80 -3.53 9.41
C GLU A 321 -18.04 -3.06 10.85
N THR A 322 -19.30 -2.84 11.22
CA THR A 322 -19.67 -2.11 12.45
C THR A 322 -19.98 -3.00 13.66
N ILE A 323 -19.97 -4.33 13.51
CA ILE A 323 -20.08 -5.26 14.64
C ILE A 323 -18.77 -5.32 15.41
N HIS A 324 -17.64 -5.33 14.70
CA HIS A 324 -16.30 -5.42 15.30
C HIS A 324 -15.49 -4.12 15.18
N ASP A 325 -16.01 -3.13 14.45
CA ASP A 325 -15.31 -1.89 14.09
C ASP A 325 -13.99 -2.18 13.36
N VAL A 326 -14.01 -3.06 12.35
CA VAL A 326 -12.82 -3.46 11.58
C VAL A 326 -13.14 -3.36 10.09
N TYR A 327 -12.16 -2.97 9.28
CA TYR A 327 -12.35 -2.88 7.82
C TYR A 327 -12.38 -4.28 7.18
N LEU A 328 -13.31 -4.46 6.24
CA LEU A 328 -13.32 -5.58 5.31
C LEU A 328 -12.10 -5.47 4.38
N HIS A 329 -11.53 -6.61 3.96
CA HIS A 329 -10.48 -6.64 2.95
C HIS A 329 -11.01 -6.11 1.61
N ILE A 330 -12.02 -6.77 1.04
CA ILE A 330 -12.62 -6.43 -0.24
C ILE A 330 -14.14 -6.51 -0.14
N LEU A 331 -14.83 -5.43 -0.48
CA LEU A 331 -16.26 -5.28 -0.23
C LEU A 331 -17.13 -6.42 -0.80
N ASN A 332 -16.78 -6.96 -1.98
CA ASN A 332 -17.69 -7.78 -2.77
C ASN A 332 -17.44 -9.29 -2.71
N TRP A 333 -16.18 -9.72 -2.62
CA TRP A 333 -15.84 -11.14 -2.81
C TRP A 333 -14.82 -11.69 -1.81
N ASP A 334 -14.15 -10.82 -1.05
CA ASP A 334 -13.41 -11.20 0.16
C ASP A 334 -13.76 -10.23 1.31
N ALA A 335 -15.00 -10.35 1.80
CA ALA A 335 -15.49 -9.55 2.93
C ALA A 335 -14.96 -10.08 4.29
N SER A 336 -13.72 -10.57 4.31
CA SER A 336 -13.04 -11.05 5.51
C SER A 336 -12.34 -9.89 6.21
N LEU A 337 -12.17 -10.00 7.53
CA LEU A 337 -11.47 -9.01 8.34
C LEU A 337 -9.97 -9.31 8.33
N TRP A 338 -9.28 -8.80 7.31
CA TRP A 338 -7.87 -9.10 7.05
C TRP A 338 -6.93 -8.10 7.76
N ALA A 339 -5.91 -8.60 8.46
CA ALA A 339 -5.02 -7.80 9.28
C ALA A 339 -4.22 -6.76 8.48
N THR A 340 -3.59 -7.19 7.38
CA THR A 340 -2.74 -6.30 6.57
C THR A 340 -3.53 -5.17 5.91
N GLY A 341 -4.72 -5.46 5.34
CA GLY A 341 -5.63 -4.43 4.81
C GLY A 341 -6.02 -3.38 5.86
N ASN A 342 -6.24 -3.79 7.11
CA ASN A 342 -6.52 -2.85 8.20
C ASN A 342 -5.28 -2.01 8.58
N GLY A 343 -4.09 -2.60 8.54
CA GLY A 343 -2.83 -1.88 8.66
C GLY A 343 -2.71 -0.77 7.61
N TRP A 344 -2.98 -1.09 6.34
CA TRP A 344 -2.94 -0.14 5.22
C TRP A 344 -3.85 1.05 5.46
N MET A 345 -5.13 0.80 5.76
CA MET A 345 -6.10 1.83 6.11
C MET A 345 -5.63 2.72 7.27
N ALA A 346 -5.20 2.09 8.37
CA ALA A 346 -4.83 2.82 9.58
C ALA A 346 -3.62 3.73 9.35
N TYR A 347 -2.54 3.21 8.73
CA TYR A 347 -1.33 4.01 8.53
C TYR A 347 -1.48 5.07 7.45
N GLY A 348 -2.25 4.78 6.40
CA GLY A 348 -2.61 5.77 5.38
C GLY A 348 -3.29 6.99 5.98
N LEU A 349 -4.30 6.78 6.83
CA LEU A 349 -4.95 7.88 7.56
C LEU A 349 -3.97 8.65 8.45
N MET A 350 -3.01 7.99 9.09
CA MET A 350 -2.03 8.70 9.92
C MET A 350 -1.20 9.66 9.07
N ARG A 351 -0.83 9.27 7.85
CA ARG A 351 -0.12 10.14 6.90
C ARG A 351 -1.00 11.30 6.40
N ASP A 352 -2.29 11.06 6.17
CA ASP A 352 -3.25 12.12 5.81
C ASP A 352 -3.36 13.18 6.91
N LEU A 353 -3.63 12.73 8.15
CA LEU A 353 -3.79 13.60 9.31
C LEU A 353 -2.50 14.38 9.62
N ALA A 354 -1.34 13.73 9.50
CA ALA A 354 -0.06 14.40 9.68
C ALA A 354 0.21 15.45 8.59
N SER A 355 -0.19 15.18 7.35
CA SER A 355 -0.04 16.12 6.23
C SER A 355 -0.91 17.36 6.43
N VAL A 356 -2.20 17.16 6.77
CA VAL A 356 -3.13 18.25 7.07
C VAL A 356 -2.64 19.10 8.23
N SER A 357 -2.17 18.47 9.31
CA SER A 357 -1.71 19.18 10.49
C SER A 357 -0.44 19.97 10.22
N SER A 358 0.51 19.38 9.48
CA SER A 358 1.75 20.05 9.07
C SER A 358 1.50 21.23 8.13
N ALA A 359 0.46 21.16 7.30
CA ALA A 359 0.02 22.27 6.46
C ALA A 359 -0.76 23.36 7.23
N GLY A 360 -1.09 23.15 8.52
CA GLY A 360 -1.88 24.07 9.33
C GLY A 360 -3.35 24.16 8.90
N LEU A 361 -3.89 23.11 8.28
CA LEU A 361 -5.24 23.09 7.71
C LEU A 361 -6.26 22.30 8.53
N ASP A 362 -5.95 21.92 9.78
CA ASP A 362 -6.85 21.17 10.66
C ASP A 362 -8.27 21.75 10.73
N SER A 363 -8.40 23.08 10.78
CA SER A 363 -9.71 23.74 10.86
C SER A 363 -10.51 23.68 9.56
N ALA A 364 -9.83 23.65 8.40
CA ALA A 364 -10.48 23.65 7.08
C ALA A 364 -11.10 22.28 6.76
N VAL A 365 -10.50 21.21 7.27
CA VAL A 365 -10.96 19.83 7.07
C VAL A 365 -11.54 19.21 8.35
N GLY A 366 -11.87 20.05 9.33
CA GLY A 366 -12.08 19.64 10.73
C GLY A 366 -13.12 18.53 10.93
N ASP A 367 -14.21 18.53 10.17
CA ASP A 367 -15.24 17.49 10.26
C ASP A 367 -14.73 16.13 9.76
N TYR A 368 -14.01 16.12 8.63
CA TYR A 368 -13.38 14.90 8.12
C TYR A 368 -12.36 14.36 9.12
N ALA A 369 -11.43 15.20 9.56
CA ALA A 369 -10.38 14.80 10.49
C ALA A 369 -10.95 14.32 11.85
N THR A 370 -11.98 14.97 12.37
CA THR A 370 -12.63 14.55 13.62
C THR A 370 -13.34 13.21 13.46
N ASN A 371 -14.09 13.03 12.38
CA ASN A 371 -14.83 11.78 12.15
C ASN A 371 -13.88 10.60 11.93
N THR A 372 -12.84 10.77 11.10
CA THR A 372 -11.88 9.69 10.84
C THR A 372 -11.07 9.33 12.09
N LYS A 373 -10.68 10.31 12.92
CA LYS A 373 -10.05 10.05 14.24
C LYS A 373 -10.95 9.24 15.17
N ASN A 374 -12.24 9.54 15.24
CA ASN A 374 -13.19 8.77 16.06
C ASN A 374 -13.37 7.35 15.52
N THR A 375 -13.52 7.19 14.20
CA THR A 375 -13.65 5.88 13.56
C THR A 375 -12.41 5.02 13.81
N ILE A 376 -11.21 5.53 13.53
CA ILE A 376 -9.99 4.74 13.67
C ILE A 376 -9.66 4.38 15.13
N SER A 377 -10.12 5.19 16.10
CA SER A 377 -10.04 4.84 17.52
C SER A 377 -10.79 3.54 17.83
N GLY A 378 -11.98 3.33 17.25
CA GLY A 378 -12.73 2.08 17.36
C GLY A 378 -12.00 0.93 16.68
N VAL A 379 -11.41 1.20 15.50
CA VAL A 379 -10.62 0.21 14.74
C VAL A 379 -9.42 -0.31 15.52
N PHE A 380 -8.65 0.56 16.18
CA PHE A 380 -7.57 0.10 17.05
C PHE A 380 -8.06 -0.80 18.19
N GLN A 381 -9.23 -0.50 18.75
CA GLN A 381 -9.83 -1.35 19.78
C GLN A 381 -10.27 -2.71 19.21
N GLY A 382 -10.91 -2.73 18.05
CA GLY A 382 -11.30 -3.96 17.34
C GLY A 382 -10.10 -4.86 17.08
N LEU A 383 -9.07 -4.29 16.44
CA LEU A 383 -7.84 -5.00 16.06
C LEU A 383 -7.07 -5.56 17.26
N PHE A 384 -6.74 -4.72 18.25
CA PHE A 384 -5.96 -5.17 19.41
C PHE A 384 -6.72 -6.10 20.36
N SER A 385 -8.05 -6.16 20.27
CA SER A 385 -8.84 -7.16 21.02
C SER A 385 -8.66 -8.59 20.51
N GLN A 386 -8.09 -8.76 19.31
CA GLN A 386 -7.96 -10.05 18.62
C GLN A 386 -6.58 -10.69 18.74
N LEU A 387 -5.63 -10.09 19.46
CA LEU A 387 -4.26 -10.63 19.57
C LEU A 387 -4.29 -12.12 19.95
N ASP A 388 -3.53 -12.92 19.21
CA ASP A 388 -3.38 -14.36 19.44
C ASP A 388 -2.36 -14.66 20.56
N ASP A 389 -2.08 -15.95 20.77
CA ASP A 389 -1.13 -16.40 21.80
C ASP A 389 0.32 -15.96 21.52
N ASP A 390 0.66 -15.62 20.27
CA ASP A 390 1.94 -15.03 19.86
C ASP A 390 1.92 -13.49 19.94
N SER A 391 0.84 -12.90 20.47
CA SER A 391 0.61 -11.46 20.52
C SER A 391 0.56 -10.80 19.14
N LEU A 392 0.11 -11.53 18.11
CA LEU A 392 -0.09 -11.00 16.76
C LEU A 392 -1.58 -10.87 16.45
N ILE A 393 -1.93 -9.89 15.63
CA ILE A 393 -3.28 -9.82 15.05
C ILE A 393 -3.43 -11.01 14.09
N PRO A 394 -4.47 -11.85 14.23
CA PRO A 394 -4.75 -12.95 13.30
C PRO A 394 -4.90 -12.43 11.87
N ASN A 395 -4.27 -13.11 10.91
CA ASN A 395 -4.31 -12.76 9.48
C ASN A 395 -5.75 -12.50 9.02
N TYR A 396 -6.66 -13.44 9.30
CA TYR A 396 -8.09 -13.21 9.22
C TYR A 396 -8.73 -13.33 10.61
N MET A 397 -9.30 -12.24 11.09
CA MET A 397 -9.94 -12.16 12.39
C MET A 397 -11.30 -12.85 12.40
N HIS A 398 -11.74 -13.26 13.60
CA HIS A 398 -13.02 -13.92 13.84
C HIS A 398 -13.25 -15.20 13.01
N GLN A 399 -12.17 -15.89 12.62
CA GLN A 399 -12.23 -17.15 11.90
C GLN A 399 -12.13 -18.36 12.84
N SER A 400 -12.93 -19.39 12.56
CA SER A 400 -12.80 -20.69 13.23
C SER A 400 -11.73 -21.59 12.58
N ASN A 401 -11.31 -21.25 11.36
CA ASN A 401 -10.26 -21.97 10.66
C ASN A 401 -8.89 -21.52 11.18
N ALA A 402 -8.18 -22.44 11.85
CA ALA A 402 -6.88 -22.17 12.44
C ALA A 402 -5.80 -21.75 11.42
N THR A 403 -5.92 -22.13 10.14
CA THR A 403 -4.98 -21.68 9.08
C THR A 403 -5.23 -20.22 8.69
N LEU A 404 -6.49 -19.77 8.73
CA LEU A 404 -6.82 -18.37 8.43
C LEU A 404 -6.57 -17.46 9.64
N ALA A 405 -6.72 -17.99 10.86
CA ALA A 405 -6.57 -17.26 12.11
C ALA A 405 -5.11 -17.25 12.65
N VAL A 406 -4.11 -17.62 11.85
CA VAL A 406 -2.69 -17.52 12.26
C VAL A 406 -2.30 -16.05 12.37
N GLY A 407 -1.59 -15.66 13.43
CA GLY A 407 -1.02 -14.32 13.58
C GLY A 407 -0.20 -13.85 12.38
N ASP A 408 -0.45 -12.62 11.93
CA ASP A 408 0.20 -11.96 10.80
C ASP A 408 1.09 -10.81 11.28
N THR A 409 2.40 -10.90 11.03
CA THR A 409 3.34 -9.83 11.38
C THR A 409 3.18 -8.59 10.51
N SER A 410 2.74 -8.71 9.25
CA SER A 410 2.58 -7.56 8.36
C SER A 410 1.51 -6.61 8.91
N GLY A 411 0.28 -7.10 9.05
CA GLY A 411 -0.82 -6.32 9.59
C GLY A 411 -0.54 -5.83 11.00
N THR A 412 0.01 -6.70 11.87
CA THR A 412 0.36 -6.31 13.24
C THR A 412 1.36 -5.17 13.27
N ALA A 413 2.46 -5.26 12.51
CA ALA A 413 3.50 -4.23 12.49
C ALA A 413 2.95 -2.87 12.02
N LEU A 414 2.16 -2.86 10.95
CA LEU A 414 1.63 -1.62 10.40
C LEU A 414 0.54 -1.00 11.29
N THR A 415 -0.33 -1.82 11.90
CA THR A 415 -1.31 -1.36 12.89
C THR A 415 -0.62 -0.76 14.12
N VAL A 416 0.42 -1.41 14.65
CA VAL A 416 1.19 -0.88 15.79
C VAL A 416 1.89 0.42 15.41
N ALA A 417 2.48 0.49 14.21
CA ALA A 417 3.07 1.71 13.69
C ALA A 417 2.04 2.85 13.64
N ALA A 418 0.86 2.58 13.10
CA ALA A 418 -0.23 3.55 13.01
C ALA A 418 -0.70 4.00 14.40
N TYR A 419 -0.78 3.08 15.36
CA TYR A 419 -1.19 3.41 16.73
C TYR A 419 -0.20 4.34 17.44
N TYR A 420 1.12 4.15 17.27
CA TYR A 420 2.10 5.08 17.82
C TYR A 420 2.01 6.48 17.18
N ARG A 421 1.69 6.58 15.89
CA ARG A 421 1.39 7.86 15.25
C ARG A 421 0.09 8.46 15.83
N PHE A 422 -0.93 7.64 16.05
CA PHE A 422 -2.22 8.05 16.62
C PHE A 422 -2.08 8.60 18.05
N LEU A 423 -1.24 7.99 18.89
CA LEU A 423 -0.91 8.48 20.23
C LEU A 423 -0.37 9.92 20.23
N LYS A 424 0.22 10.39 19.13
CA LYS A 424 0.66 11.78 18.97
C LYS A 424 -0.41 12.67 18.35
N LEU A 425 -1.19 12.15 17.40
CA LEU A 425 -2.16 12.91 16.60
C LEU A 425 -3.52 13.12 17.30
N ALA A 426 -3.90 12.21 18.21
CA ALA A 426 -5.16 12.23 18.94
C ALA A 426 -5.05 11.51 20.32
N PRO A 427 -4.13 11.95 21.20
CA PRO A 427 -3.92 11.31 22.51
C PRO A 427 -5.20 11.20 23.34
N GLU A 428 -6.14 12.12 23.18
CA GLU A 428 -7.43 12.16 23.87
C GLU A 428 -8.37 11.00 23.52
N LEU A 429 -8.12 10.30 22.41
CA LEU A 429 -8.89 9.14 21.96
C LEU A 429 -8.19 7.80 22.29
N THR A 430 -7.10 7.84 23.06
CA THR A 430 -6.34 6.64 23.44
C THR A 430 -6.51 6.30 24.92
N ASN A 431 -6.04 5.13 25.33
CA ASN A 431 -6.01 4.71 26.74
C ASN A 431 -4.88 3.72 27.03
N ASP A 432 -4.54 3.56 28.31
CA ASP A 432 -3.45 2.72 28.78
C ASP A 432 -3.61 1.24 28.40
N ASN A 433 -4.85 0.73 28.31
CA ASN A 433 -5.10 -0.65 27.95
C ASN A 433 -4.76 -0.91 26.47
N LEU A 434 -5.21 -0.05 25.56
CA LEU A 434 -4.83 -0.14 24.15
C LEU A 434 -3.32 0.04 23.96
N THR A 435 -2.69 0.94 24.71
CA THR A 435 -1.22 1.10 24.68
C THR A 435 -0.52 -0.17 25.15
N THR A 436 -1.02 -0.82 26.21
CA THR A 436 -0.46 -2.11 26.68
C THR A 436 -0.57 -3.20 25.62
N LEU A 437 -1.70 -3.29 24.91
CA LEU A 437 -1.89 -4.26 23.83
C LEU A 437 -0.98 -3.95 22.62
N ALA A 438 -0.82 -2.67 22.27
CA ALA A 438 0.10 -2.26 21.21
C ALA A 438 1.56 -2.61 21.54
N GLU A 439 2.00 -2.45 22.79
CA GLU A 439 3.32 -2.88 23.26
C GLU A 439 3.49 -4.41 23.20
N GLN A 440 2.46 -5.17 23.58
CA GLN A 440 2.47 -6.64 23.42
C GLN A 440 2.59 -7.05 21.95
N ALA A 441 1.86 -6.37 21.07
CA ALA A 441 1.92 -6.59 19.64
C ALA A 441 3.27 -6.21 19.03
N PHE A 442 3.88 -5.11 19.48
CA PHE A 442 5.25 -4.75 19.11
C PHE A 442 6.23 -5.87 19.49
N ASP A 443 6.14 -6.39 20.71
CA ASP A 443 6.98 -7.48 21.19
C ASP A 443 6.77 -8.77 20.37
N GLY A 444 5.51 -9.08 20.02
CA GLY A 444 5.13 -10.21 19.16
C GLY A 444 5.80 -10.13 17.78
N VAL A 445 5.72 -8.98 17.11
CA VAL A 445 6.37 -8.76 15.80
C VAL A 445 7.88 -8.93 15.91
N VAL A 446 8.52 -8.30 16.91
CA VAL A 446 9.99 -8.39 17.08
C VAL A 446 10.44 -9.83 17.33
N ALA A 447 9.64 -10.63 18.04
CA ALA A 447 9.93 -12.04 18.28
C ALA A 447 9.94 -12.90 17.01
N LYS A 448 9.36 -12.42 15.90
CA LYS A 448 9.32 -13.09 14.60
C LYS A 448 10.39 -12.60 13.61
N ILE A 449 11.34 -11.77 14.05
CA ILE A 449 12.45 -11.32 13.21
C ILE A 449 13.69 -12.18 13.47
N ASP A 450 14.14 -12.87 12.42
CA ASP A 450 15.29 -13.77 12.52
C ASP A 450 16.63 -13.01 12.61
N ASP A 451 17.73 -13.77 12.76
CA ASP A 451 19.08 -13.21 12.87
C ASP A 451 19.61 -12.58 11.57
N ASN A 452 18.99 -12.85 10.43
CA ASN A 452 19.36 -12.30 9.12
C ASN A 452 18.51 -11.08 8.72
N GLY A 453 17.61 -10.64 9.60
CA GLY A 453 16.70 -9.52 9.35
C GLY A 453 15.44 -9.92 8.56
N TRP A 454 15.09 -11.20 8.47
CA TRP A 454 13.82 -11.63 7.90
C TRP A 454 12.69 -11.54 8.92
N VAL A 455 11.67 -10.72 8.62
CA VAL A 455 10.39 -10.78 9.31
C VAL A 455 9.64 -12.02 8.82
N THR A 456 9.40 -12.97 9.72
CA THR A 456 8.70 -14.24 9.47
C THR A 456 7.25 -14.14 9.95
N HIS A 457 6.43 -15.19 9.76
CA HIS A 457 4.98 -15.15 10.10
C HIS A 457 4.21 -14.03 9.37
N ALA A 458 4.66 -13.69 8.16
CA ALA A 458 4.02 -12.69 7.33
C ALA A 458 3.06 -13.33 6.33
N VAL A 459 2.00 -12.60 5.98
CA VAL A 459 1.11 -12.94 4.88
C VAL A 459 1.84 -12.99 3.54
N ASP A 460 1.41 -13.88 2.63
CA ASP A 460 1.77 -13.84 1.21
C ASP A 460 1.07 -12.64 0.52
N PRO A 461 1.78 -11.54 0.21
CA PRO A 461 1.17 -10.33 -0.33
C PRO A 461 0.66 -10.52 -1.75
N MET A 462 1.19 -11.51 -2.49
CA MET A 462 0.77 -11.81 -3.86
C MET A 462 -0.57 -12.52 -3.93
N GLY A 463 -1.07 -13.04 -2.82
CA GLY A 463 -2.25 -13.91 -2.85
C GLY A 463 -2.03 -15.18 -3.68
N THR A 464 -0.78 -15.51 -4.03
CA THR A 464 -0.44 -16.69 -4.84
C THR A 464 -1.01 -17.95 -4.19
N TYR A 465 -1.06 -17.94 -2.86
CA TYR A 465 -1.66 -19.00 -2.05
C TYR A 465 -2.83 -18.52 -1.17
N GLY A 466 -3.47 -17.42 -1.57
CA GLY A 466 -4.72 -16.93 -0.97
C GLY A 466 -4.56 -15.99 0.22
N TRP A 467 -3.51 -15.16 0.25
CA TRP A 467 -3.24 -14.16 1.30
C TRP A 467 -3.28 -14.74 2.71
N VAL A 468 -2.64 -15.89 2.89
CA VAL A 468 -2.52 -16.56 4.19
C VAL A 468 -1.08 -16.55 4.69
N VAL A 469 -0.93 -16.77 6.01
CA VAL A 469 0.37 -16.90 6.67
C VAL A 469 0.81 -18.37 6.67
N TYR A 470 2.04 -18.62 6.24
CA TYR A 470 2.68 -19.93 6.29
C TYR A 470 3.84 -19.92 7.29
N PRO A 471 3.56 -20.07 8.60
CA PRO A 471 4.57 -19.86 9.64
C PRO A 471 5.73 -20.85 9.57
N ASP A 472 5.49 -22.04 9.01
CA ASP A 472 6.50 -23.09 8.88
C ASP A 472 7.33 -22.99 7.58
N ASP A 473 6.95 -22.12 6.63
CA ASP A 473 7.68 -21.92 5.39
C ASP A 473 8.58 -20.69 5.47
N LEU A 474 9.81 -20.92 5.95
CA LEU A 474 10.83 -19.88 6.10
C LEU A 474 11.39 -19.37 4.76
N THR A 475 10.93 -19.90 3.61
CA THR A 475 11.33 -19.40 2.29
C THR A 475 10.39 -18.34 1.73
N LEU A 476 9.21 -18.18 2.35
CA LEU A 476 8.27 -17.12 2.03
C LEU A 476 8.64 -15.86 2.79
N HIS A 477 8.78 -14.77 2.04
CA HIS A 477 9.11 -13.46 2.56
C HIS A 477 8.14 -12.43 2.00
N SER A 478 7.77 -11.46 2.83
CA SER A 478 6.85 -10.38 2.46
C SER A 478 7.61 -9.05 2.43
N PRO A 479 7.68 -8.35 1.29
CA PRO A 479 8.29 -7.02 1.22
C PRO A 479 7.58 -6.02 2.14
N GLU A 480 6.27 -6.18 2.28
CA GLU A 480 5.40 -5.40 3.17
C GLU A 480 5.80 -5.58 4.64
N ALA A 481 5.90 -6.82 5.13
CA ALA A 481 6.31 -7.10 6.51
C ALA A 481 7.64 -6.43 6.87
N GLN A 482 8.60 -6.47 5.94
CA GLN A 482 9.91 -5.86 6.13
C GLN A 482 9.83 -4.34 6.24
N ALA A 483 9.09 -3.69 5.35
CA ALA A 483 8.90 -2.25 5.40
C ALA A 483 8.14 -1.83 6.68
N PHE A 484 7.10 -2.57 7.04
CA PHE A 484 6.25 -2.27 8.19
C PHE A 484 6.97 -2.43 9.52
N ALA A 485 7.87 -3.40 9.66
CA ALA A 485 8.70 -3.51 10.86
C ALA A 485 9.58 -2.26 11.07
N ALA A 486 10.09 -1.67 9.98
CA ALA A 486 10.85 -0.43 10.05
C ALA A 486 9.97 0.80 10.33
N LEU A 487 8.77 0.89 9.75
CA LEU A 487 7.78 1.92 10.10
C LEU A 487 7.35 1.81 11.58
N MET A 488 7.13 0.59 12.07
CA MET A 488 6.79 0.31 13.48
C MET A 488 7.89 0.80 14.42
N TRP A 489 9.16 0.49 14.11
CA TRP A 489 10.30 1.02 14.85
C TRP A 489 10.35 2.55 14.83
N LYS A 490 10.17 3.16 13.66
CA LYS A 490 10.27 4.61 13.50
C LYS A 490 9.15 5.33 14.25
N ALA A 491 7.92 4.86 14.13
CA ALA A 491 6.77 5.41 14.83
C ALA A 491 6.94 5.31 16.36
N ARG A 492 7.43 4.17 16.87
CA ARG A 492 7.74 3.99 18.30
C ARG A 492 8.86 4.93 18.76
N THR A 493 9.93 5.05 17.96
CA THR A 493 11.05 5.96 18.24
C THR A 493 10.58 7.41 18.35
N ASP A 494 9.67 7.84 17.47
CA ASP A 494 9.13 9.21 17.45
C ASP A 494 8.10 9.48 18.55
N TYR A 495 7.41 8.45 19.04
CA TYR A 495 6.56 8.53 20.23
C TYR A 495 7.41 8.72 21.49
N GLY A 496 8.53 7.98 21.58
CA GLY A 496 9.60 8.23 22.54
C GLY A 496 9.32 7.77 23.97
N GLN A 497 8.29 6.93 24.19
CA GLN A 497 7.95 6.36 25.50
C GLN A 497 7.83 4.84 25.42
#